data_AF-A0A5B7JZB9-F1
#
_entry.id   AF-A0A5B7JZB9-F1
#
_cell.length_a   1.000
_cell.length_b   1.000
_cell.length_c   1.000
_cell.angle_alpha   90.00
_cell.angle_beta   90.00
_cell.angle_gamma   90.00
#
_symmetry.space_group_name_H-M   'P 1'
#
loop_
_entity.id
_entity.type
_entity.pdbx_description
1 polymer ?
#
loop_
_entity_poly.entity_id
_entity_poly.type
_entity_poly.pdbx_seq_one_letter_code
_entity_poly.pdbx_strand_id
1 'polypeptide(L)' 'MPPKHPATTPAMSPSIAKITRKSLTLEVKLDIHSHERGEKTNSTARHHGCTPSTVSTIFKSVDSIKKAVSETYEIRRLL' A
#
# COMPACT_ATOMS: atom_id res chain seq x y z
N MET A 1 49.42 -26.42 -6.84
CA MET A 1 48.43 -25.63 -6.08
C MET A 1 47.75 -24.65 -7.04
N PRO A 2 46.42 -24.47 -6.99
CA PRO A 2 45.70 -23.56 -7.89
C PRO A 2 45.79 -22.11 -7.39
N PRO A 3 45.64 -21.11 -8.27
CA PRO A 3 45.87 -19.70 -7.93
C PRO A 3 44.79 -19.13 -7.00
N LYS A 4 45.22 -18.23 -6.11
CA LYS A 4 44.39 -17.40 -5.23
C LYS A 4 43.32 -16.67 -6.05
N HIS A 5 42.06 -16.86 -5.69
CA HIS A 5 40.88 -16.26 -6.32
C HIS A 5 41.07 -14.77 -6.62
N PRO A 6 40.68 -14.28 -7.82
CA PRO A 6 40.70 -12.86 -8.13
C PRO A 6 39.67 -12.12 -7.28
N ALA A 7 40.07 -10.95 -6.78
CA ALA A 7 39.26 -10.06 -5.98
C ALA A 7 37.99 -9.64 -6.75
N THR A 8 36.85 -9.79 -6.07
CA THR A 8 35.59 -9.06 -6.22
C THR A 8 35.32 -8.53 -7.63
N THR A 9 34.64 -9.34 -8.45
CA THR A 9 33.81 -8.75 -9.51
C THR A 9 32.80 -7.81 -8.84
N PRO A 10 32.64 -6.56 -9.29
CA PRO A 10 31.57 -5.73 -8.77
C PRO A 10 30.27 -6.45 -9.14
N ALA A 11 29.55 -6.92 -8.11
CA ALA A 11 28.17 -7.35 -8.28
C ALA A 11 27.46 -6.17 -8.93
N MET A 12 27.12 -6.28 -10.22
CA MET A 12 26.29 -5.30 -10.89
C MET A 12 24.95 -5.32 -10.15
N SER A 13 24.76 -4.36 -9.25
CA SER A 13 23.49 -4.14 -8.58
C SER A 13 22.48 -3.87 -9.68
N PRO A 14 21.41 -4.65 -9.84
CA PRO A 14 20.32 -4.21 -10.70
C PRO A 14 19.86 -2.87 -10.12
N SER A 15 19.86 -1.82 -10.95
CA SER A 15 19.21 -0.57 -10.59
C SER A 15 17.74 -0.88 -10.37
N ILE A 16 17.35 -1.13 -9.12
CA ILE A 16 15.95 -1.28 -8.75
C ILE A 16 15.35 0.12 -8.87
N ALA A 17 14.86 0.44 -10.07
CA ALA A 17 13.98 1.56 -10.27
C ALA A 17 12.87 1.44 -9.20
N LYS A 18 12.84 2.37 -8.25
CA LYS A 18 11.87 2.34 -7.14
C LYS A 18 10.48 2.37 -7.76
N ILE A 19 9.71 1.29 -7.62
CA ILE A 19 8.31 1.28 -8.00
C ILE A 19 7.62 2.41 -7.24
N THR A 20 7.12 3.40 -7.97
CA THR A 20 6.37 4.50 -7.37
C THR A 20 5.05 3.95 -6.83
N ARG A 21 4.78 4.21 -5.55
CA ARG A 21 3.54 3.73 -4.91
C ARG A 21 2.37 4.55 -5.45
N LYS A 22 1.30 3.87 -5.85
CA LYS A 22 0.03 4.52 -6.17
C LYS A 22 -0.64 5.01 -4.89
N SER A 23 -1.14 6.24 -4.89
CA SER A 23 -2.00 6.76 -3.81
C SER A 23 -3.44 6.31 -4.03
N LEU A 24 -4.13 6.00 -2.93
CA LEU A 24 -5.58 5.73 -2.91
C LEU A 24 -6.29 6.91 -2.25
N THR A 25 -7.46 7.28 -2.79
CA THR A 25 -8.32 8.31 -2.21
C THR A 25 -8.94 7.83 -0.90
N LEU A 26 -9.39 8.76 -0.05
CA LEU A 26 -10.02 8.43 1.23
C LEU A 26 -11.31 7.63 1.03
N GLU A 27 -12.10 7.94 -0.01
CA GLU A 27 -13.33 7.23 -0.34
C GLU A 27 -13.09 5.76 -0.67
N VAL A 28 -12.10 5.47 -1.53
CA VAL A 28 -11.76 4.07 -1.88
C VAL A 28 -11.26 3.31 -0.65
N LYS A 29 -10.51 3.96 0.25
CA LYS A 29 -10.08 3.32 1.49
C LYS A 29 -11.24 3.01 2.44
N LEU A 30 -12.25 3.89 2.50
CA LEU A 30 -13.46 3.64 3.27
C LEU A 30 -14.29 2.51 2.66
N ASP A 31 -14.42 2.49 1.34
CA ASP A 31 -15.15 1.45 0.61
C ASP A 31 -14.54 0.05 0.85
N ILE A 32 -13.20 -0.04 0.78
CA ILE A 32 -12.46 -1.27 1.14
C ILE A 32 -12.72 -1.70 2.59
N HIS A 33 -12.87 -0.75 3.51
CA HIS A 33 -13.16 -1.06 4.92
C HIS A 33 -14.63 -1.41 5.15
N SER A 34 -15.57 -0.87 4.37
CA SER A 34 -17.00 -1.16 4.51
C SER A 34 -17.39 -2.53 3.98
N HIS A 35 -16.57 -3.14 3.11
CA HIS A 35 -16.77 -4.54 2.74
C HIS A 35 -16.78 -5.40 4.00
N GLU A 36 -17.84 -6.21 4.14
CA GLU A 36 -18.13 -6.93 5.37
C GLU A 36 -16.96 -7.80 5.81
N ARG A 37 -16.80 -7.87 7.13
CA ARG A 37 -15.87 -8.73 7.87
C ARG A 37 -16.19 -10.21 7.59
N GLY A 38 -15.90 -10.67 6.39
CA GLY A 38 -16.31 -11.97 5.85
C GLY A 38 -15.89 -12.17 4.39
N GLU A 39 -15.70 -11.10 3.64
CA GLU A 39 -15.09 -11.20 2.32
C GLU A 39 -13.60 -11.54 2.41
N LYS A 40 -13.16 -12.42 1.49
CA LYS A 40 -11.76 -12.77 1.37
C LYS A 40 -10.98 -11.54 0.90
N THR A 41 -9.90 -11.19 1.60
CA THR A 41 -8.99 -10.08 1.27
C THR A 41 -8.55 -10.06 -0.19
N ASN A 42 -8.33 -11.25 -0.80
CA ASN A 42 -7.97 -11.37 -2.21
C ASN A 42 -9.09 -10.94 -3.17
N SER A 43 -10.36 -11.15 -2.80
CA SER A 43 -11.52 -10.71 -3.57
C SER A 43 -11.59 -9.18 -3.59
N THR A 44 -11.53 -8.56 -2.41
CA THR A 44 -11.50 -7.10 -2.26
C THR A 44 -10.32 -6.48 -2.98
N ALA A 45 -9.13 -7.08 -2.88
CA ALA A 45 -7.94 -6.62 -3.59
C ALA A 45 -8.14 -6.62 -5.12
N ARG A 46 -8.73 -7.69 -5.67
CA ARG A 46 -9.03 -7.78 -7.11
C ARG A 46 -10.08 -6.76 -7.54
N HIS A 47 -11.14 -6.60 -6.76
CA HIS A 47 -12.22 -5.65 -7.03
C HIS A 47 -11.69 -4.21 -7.14
N HIS A 48 -10.82 -3.80 -6.22
CA HIS A 48 -10.26 -2.45 -6.19
C HIS A 48 -8.93 -2.30 -6.95
N GLY A 49 -8.49 -3.34 -7.68
CA GLY A 49 -7.24 -3.31 -8.45
C GLY A 49 -5.99 -3.03 -7.60
N CYS A 50 -5.99 -3.44 -6.32
CA CYS A 50 -4.87 -3.27 -5.42
C CYS A 50 -4.32 -4.62 -4.93
N THR A 51 -3.25 -4.59 -4.14
CA THR A 51 -2.66 -5.82 -3.58
C THR A 51 -3.32 -6.17 -2.24
N PRO A 52 -3.37 -7.45 -1.86
CA PRO A 52 -3.86 -7.86 -0.55
C PRO A 52 -3.11 -7.20 0.62
N SER A 53 -1.83 -6.89 0.43
CA SER A 53 -1.03 -6.13 1.41
C SER A 53 -1.56 -4.72 1.64
N THR A 54 -2.00 -4.03 0.58
CA THR A 54 -2.64 -2.72 0.68
C THR A 54 -3.95 -2.80 1.46
N VAL A 55 -4.78 -3.81 1.17
CA VAL A 55 -6.03 -4.05 1.90
C VAL A 55 -5.76 -4.29 3.39
N SER A 56 -4.75 -5.11 3.73
CA SER A 56 -4.35 -5.33 5.12
C SER A 56 -3.88 -4.04 5.81
N THR A 57 -3.10 -3.20 5.13
CA THR A 57 -2.68 -1.90 5.68
C THR A 57 -3.86 -0.97 5.91
N ILE A 58 -4.85 -0.94 5.02
CA ILE A 58 -6.08 -0.15 5.17
C ILE A 58 -6.84 -0.60 6.43
N PHE A 59 -7.02 -1.91 6.62
CA PHE A 59 -7.67 -2.43 7.83
C PHE A 59 -6.91 -2.07 9.11
N LYS A 60 -5.57 -2.10 9.09
CA LYS A 60 -4.74 -1.72 10.24
C LYS A 60 -4.76 -0.23 10.56
N SER A 61 -5.07 0.63 9.59
CA SER A 61 -5.01 2.09 9.72
C SER A 61 -6.39 2.76 9.72
N VAL A 62 -7.45 1.99 10.02
CA VAL A 62 -8.84 2.46 9.98
C VAL A 62 -9.07 3.73 10.81
N ASP A 63 -8.47 3.83 12.00
CA ASP A 63 -8.69 4.97 12.89
C ASP A 63 -8.08 6.25 12.31
N SER A 64 -6.91 6.14 11.67
CA SER A 64 -6.30 7.25 10.95
C SER A 64 -7.12 7.68 9.74
N ILE A 65 -7.75 6.73 9.04
CA ILE A 65 -8.64 7.03 7.91
C ILE A 65 -9.88 7.77 8.39
N LYS A 66 -10.54 7.30 9.46
CA LYS A 66 -11.71 7.97 10.05
C LYS A 66 -11.40 9.40 10.49
N LYS A 67 -10.23 9.60 11.12
CA LYS A 67 -9.76 10.93 11.53
C LYS A 67 -9.58 11.86 10.32
N ALA A 68 -8.89 11.40 9.28
CA ALA A 68 -8.67 12.19 8.06
C ALA A 68 -9.98 12.55 7.36
N VAL A 69 -10.97 11.66 7.39
CA VAL A 69 -12.31 11.90 6.84
C VAL A 69 -13.01 13.01 7.61
N SER A 70 -12.99 12.96 8.96
CA SER A 70 -13.56 14.01 9.81
C SER A 70 -12.92 15.37 9.53
N GLU A 71 -11.60 15.45 9.46
CA GLU A 71 -10.87 16.69 9.16
C GLU A 71 -11.27 17.24 7.79
N THR A 72 -11.42 16.38 6.79
CA THR A 72 -11.85 16.77 5.44
C THR A 72 -13.27 17.36 5.44
N TYR A 73 -14.19 16.78 6.22
CA TYR A 73 -15.57 17.29 6.35
C TYR A 73 -15.61 18.65 7.05
N GLU A 74 -14.85 18.82 8.13
CA GLU A 74 -14.78 20.11 8.84
C GLU A 74 -14.22 21.21 7.93
N ILE A 75 -13.16 20.92 7.15
CA ILE A 75 -12.62 21.88 6.17
C ILE A 75 -13.66 22.24 5.12
N ARG A 76 -14.38 21.26 4.56
CA ARG A 76 -15.42 21.49 3.55
C ARG A 76 -16.62 22.28 4.10
N ARG A 77 -16.88 22.23 5.40
CA ARG A 77 -17.98 22.94 6.06
C ARG A 77 -17.67 24.42 6.31
N LEU A 78 -16.39 24.77 6.38
CA LEU A 78 -15.90 26.11 6.66
C LEU A 78 -15.65 26.95 5.39
N LEU A 79 -15.84 26.35 4.20
CA LEU A 79 -15.75 26.98 2.89
C LEU A 79 -17.14 27.22 2.31
#